data_AF-A0A3E0PVB2-F1
#
_entry.id   AF-A0A3E0PVB2-F1
#
_cell.length_a   1.000
_cell.length_b   1.000
_cell.length_c   1.000
_cell.angle_alpha   90.00
_cell.angle_beta   90.00
_cell.angle_gamma   90.00
#
_symmetry.space_group_name_H-M   'P 1'
#
loop_
_entity.id
_entity.type
_entity.pdbx_description
1 polymer ?
#
loop_
_entity_poly.entity_id
_entity_poly.type
_entity_poly.pdbx_seq_one_letter_code
_entity_poly.pdbx_strand_id
1 'polypeptide(L)'
;LPLPSGNLEGMVTLTATFCFACETDPHDPSNYTRGGLDVTFRPHAQKFDEDAVHPRSSSFFRRTDYDTEKELRIDAHKWETTLHRRRRFQPKTLKDPVFDVHYQVRESGKPTAGDKIRYALVITLRAPKTKNLYDKIVQRYQTQLEPMQPIIEVPVRLQDS
;
A
#
# COMPACT_ATOMS: atom_id res chain seq x y z
N LEU A 1 -5.96 -5.70 3.65
CA LEU A 1 -6.22 -5.05 2.34
C LEU A 1 -7.56 -5.52 1.80
N PRO A 2 -8.29 -4.70 1.01
CA PRO A 2 -9.66 -5.01 0.58
C PRO A 2 -9.67 -6.13 -0.46
N LEU A 3 -9.67 -7.37 0.02
CA LEU A 3 -9.87 -8.58 -0.78
C LEU A 3 -11.11 -9.32 -0.31
N PRO A 4 -11.93 -9.84 -1.24
CA PRO A 4 -13.16 -10.52 -0.88
C PRO A 4 -12.90 -11.82 -0.13
N SER A 5 -13.91 -12.28 0.61
CA SER A 5 -13.95 -13.62 1.19
C SER A 5 -14.10 -14.65 0.07
N GLY A 6 -13.32 -15.75 0.13
CA GLY A 6 -13.49 -16.90 -0.76
C GLY A 6 -12.56 -16.91 -1.97
N ASN A 7 -12.89 -17.75 -2.97
CA ASN A 7 -12.02 -17.94 -4.13
C ASN A 7 -12.12 -16.78 -5.12
N LEU A 8 -10.97 -16.20 -5.43
CA LEU A 8 -10.77 -15.34 -6.59
C LEU A 8 -10.49 -16.21 -7.80
N GLU A 9 -11.13 -15.89 -8.92
CA GLU A 9 -10.91 -16.58 -10.19
C GLU A 9 -9.93 -15.79 -11.06
N GLY A 10 -8.99 -16.51 -11.68
CA GLY A 10 -7.98 -15.93 -12.56
C GLY A 10 -6.90 -15.14 -11.82
N MET A 11 -6.10 -14.40 -12.58
CA MET A 11 -5.03 -13.58 -12.01
C MET A 11 -5.60 -12.31 -11.39
N VAL A 12 -5.11 -11.98 -10.19
CA VAL A 12 -5.50 -10.78 -9.45
C VAL A 12 -4.40 -9.75 -9.59
N THR A 13 -4.75 -8.53 -9.97
CA THR A 13 -3.81 -7.40 -10.02
C THR A 13 -4.07 -6.51 -8.83
N LEU A 14 -3.03 -6.29 -8.04
CA LEU A 14 -3.04 -5.36 -6.92
C LEU A 14 -2.13 -4.18 -7.28
N THR A 15 -2.69 -2.98 -7.25
CA THR A 15 -1.94 -1.73 -7.35
C THR A 15 -2.05 -1.01 -6.02
N ALA A 16 -0.93 -0.60 -5.45
CA ALA A 16 -0.89 0.21 -4.25
C ALA A 16 -0.10 1.49 -4.52
N THR A 17 -0.64 2.60 -4.06
CA THR A 17 0.01 3.91 -4.06
C THR A 17 0.01 4.41 -2.62
N PHE A 18 1.19 4.57 -2.05
CA PHE A 18 1.40 5.08 -0.70
C PHE A 18 1.89 6.52 -0.81
N CYS A 19 1.21 7.47 -0.18
CA CYS A 19 1.66 8.86 -0.10
C CYS A 19 1.86 9.22 1.37
N PHE A 20 2.96 9.87 1.73
CA PHE A 20 3.21 10.29 3.10
C PHE A 20 3.78 11.71 3.15
N ALA A 21 3.39 12.46 4.19
CA ALA A 21 3.89 13.81 4.42
C ALA A 21 5.08 13.75 5.36
N CYS A 22 6.26 14.22 4.92
CA CYS A 22 7.42 14.43 5.79
C CYS A 22 7.60 15.93 6.05
N GLU A 23 7.98 16.29 7.28
CA GLU A 23 8.36 17.65 7.62
C GLU A 23 9.78 17.96 7.11
N THR A 24 9.91 19.00 6.29
CA THR A 24 11.19 19.50 5.76
C THR A 24 11.96 20.24 6.85
N ASP A 25 13.24 19.90 7.11
CA ASP A 25 14.13 20.71 7.97
C ASP A 25 14.96 21.67 7.12
N PRO A 26 14.81 22.99 7.28
CA PRO A 26 15.69 23.94 6.61
C PRO A 26 17.07 24.11 7.27
N HIS A 27 17.33 23.56 8.47
CA HIS A 27 18.60 23.74 9.19
C HIS A 27 19.72 22.75 8.81
N ASP A 28 19.46 21.74 7.99
CA ASP A 28 20.48 20.78 7.54
C ASP A 28 20.39 20.53 6.02
N PRO A 29 21.16 21.28 5.19
CA PRO A 29 21.12 21.19 3.72
C PRO A 29 21.51 19.83 3.14
N SER A 30 22.10 18.94 3.95
CA SER A 30 22.59 17.63 3.53
C SER A 30 21.51 16.54 3.58
N ASN A 31 20.42 16.74 4.34
CA ASN A 31 19.36 15.75 4.55
C ASN A 31 17.96 16.36 4.34
N TYR A 32 17.53 16.45 3.08
CA TYR A 32 16.28 17.13 2.67
C TYR A 32 14.95 16.42 3.04
N THR A 33 14.99 15.35 3.83
CA THR A 33 13.84 14.50 4.17
C THR A 33 14.20 13.74 5.45
N ARG A 34 13.48 14.05 6.53
CA ARG A 34 13.80 13.64 7.92
C ARG A 34 13.38 12.21 8.28
N GLY A 35 12.75 11.49 7.36
CA GLY A 35 12.27 10.12 7.63
C GLY A 35 11.97 9.34 6.37
N GLY A 36 12.18 8.03 6.45
CA GLY A 36 11.87 7.06 5.40
C GLY A 36 10.70 6.17 5.83
N LEU A 37 9.86 5.80 4.85
CA LEU A 37 8.80 4.82 5.05
C LEU A 37 9.30 3.44 4.62
N ASP A 38 9.32 2.49 5.55
CA ASP A 38 9.58 1.08 5.22
C ASP A 38 8.26 0.30 5.20
N VAL A 39 7.92 -0.25 4.03
CA VAL A 39 6.64 -0.95 3.82
C VAL A 39 6.92 -2.41 3.51
N THR A 40 6.54 -3.28 4.45
CA THR A 40 6.63 -4.74 4.29
C THR A 40 5.29 -5.29 3.84
N PHE A 41 5.27 -6.06 2.77
CA PHE A 41 4.07 -6.71 2.28
C PHE A 41 4.02 -8.18 2.69
N ARG A 42 2.91 -8.59 3.28
CA ARG A 42 2.64 -9.99 3.62
C ARG A 42 1.47 -10.48 2.77
N PRO A 43 1.71 -11.28 1.71
CA PRO A 43 0.66 -11.69 0.78
C PRO A 43 -0.28 -12.75 1.37
N HIS A 44 0.17 -13.53 2.36
CA HIS A 44 -0.58 -14.69 2.84
C HIS A 44 -0.48 -14.84 4.37
N ALA A 45 -1.54 -14.51 5.09
CA ALA A 45 -1.55 -14.48 6.56
C ALA A 45 -1.28 -15.83 7.24
N GLN A 46 -1.49 -16.95 6.54
CA GLN A 46 -1.29 -18.29 7.09
C GLN A 46 0.02 -18.99 6.65
N LYS A 47 0.90 -18.28 5.93
CA LYS A 47 2.20 -18.85 5.52
C LYS A 47 3.28 -18.22 6.37
N PHE A 48 4.03 -19.05 7.09
CA PHE A 48 5.13 -18.65 7.96
C PHE A 48 6.40 -19.35 7.48
N ASP A 49 7.54 -18.70 7.67
CA ASP A 49 8.84 -19.37 7.55
C ASP A 49 9.15 -20.10 8.87
N GLU A 50 10.12 -21.00 8.86
CA GLU A 50 10.54 -21.73 10.06
C GLU A 50 10.96 -20.72 11.15
N ASP A 51 10.42 -20.89 12.36
CA ASP A 51 10.63 -20.03 13.54
C ASP A 51 10.14 -18.56 13.43
N ALA A 52 9.29 -18.24 12.45
CA ALA A 52 8.78 -16.87 12.29
C ALA A 52 7.53 -16.57 13.14
N VAL A 53 7.56 -15.47 13.90
CA VAL A 53 6.39 -14.92 14.63
C VAL A 53 5.36 -14.29 13.69
N HIS A 54 5.80 -13.79 12.53
CA HIS A 54 4.96 -13.11 11.55
C HIS A 54 4.88 -13.88 10.22
N PRO A 55 3.79 -13.72 9.44
CA PRO A 55 3.66 -14.39 8.15
C PRO A 55 4.75 -13.98 7.17
N ARG A 56 5.15 -14.86 6.26
CA ARG A 56 6.21 -14.64 5.28
C ARG A 56 6.01 -13.33 4.51
N SER A 57 7.02 -12.47 4.54
CA SER A 57 7.05 -11.22 3.78
C SER A 57 7.46 -11.43 2.32
N SER A 58 7.07 -10.50 1.47
CA SER A 58 7.51 -10.40 0.07
C SER A 58 7.74 -8.94 -0.29
N SER A 59 8.72 -8.65 -1.16
CA SER A 59 8.85 -7.31 -1.73
C SER A 59 7.58 -6.91 -2.48
N PHE A 60 6.97 -5.75 -2.18
CA PHE A 60 5.89 -5.23 -3.02
C PHE A 60 6.33 -4.04 -3.85
N PHE A 61 6.92 -3.02 -3.21
CA PHE A 61 7.38 -1.80 -3.86
C PHE A 61 8.80 -1.91 -4.43
N ARG A 62 9.58 -2.89 -3.97
CA ARG A 62 10.93 -3.16 -4.48
C ARG A 62 10.91 -3.99 -5.76
N ARG A 63 11.99 -3.88 -6.53
CA ARG A 63 12.19 -4.64 -7.77
C ARG A 63 12.71 -6.05 -7.48
N THR A 64 13.50 -6.23 -6.41
CA THR A 64 13.99 -7.53 -5.94
C THR A 64 13.87 -7.67 -4.41
N ASP A 65 13.94 -8.90 -3.90
CA ASP A 65 13.98 -9.18 -2.45
C ASP A 65 15.38 -8.90 -1.83
N TYR A 66 16.41 -8.71 -2.66
CA TYR A 66 17.82 -8.55 -2.28
C TYR A 66 18.43 -7.30 -2.92
N ASP A 67 17.90 -6.12 -2.58
CA ASP A 67 18.58 -4.86 -2.91
C ASP A 67 19.55 -4.52 -1.77
N THR A 68 20.84 -4.33 -2.07
CA THR A 68 21.86 -3.94 -1.08
C THR A 68 21.59 -2.53 -0.53
N GLU A 69 22.09 -2.18 0.67
CA GLU A 69 21.90 -0.83 1.25
C GLU A 69 22.31 0.31 0.29
N LYS A 70 23.34 0.06 -0.52
CA LYS A 70 23.84 0.98 -1.54
C LYS A 70 22.87 1.14 -2.71
N GLU A 71 22.29 0.05 -3.20
CA GLU A 71 21.24 0.09 -4.23
C GLU A 71 19.96 0.71 -3.69
N LEU A 72 19.63 0.51 -2.42
CA LEU A 72 18.56 1.25 -1.72
C LEU A 72 18.86 2.73 -1.50
N ARG A 73 20.06 3.21 -1.82
CA ARG A 73 20.41 4.64 -1.76
C ARG A 73 20.33 5.30 -3.13
N ILE A 74 20.54 4.51 -4.19
CA ILE A 74 20.56 4.95 -5.60
C ILE A 74 19.18 4.73 -6.26
N ASP A 75 18.54 3.60 -5.96
CA ASP A 75 17.31 3.10 -6.60
C ASP A 75 16.07 3.27 -5.70
N ALA A 76 16.26 3.43 -4.38
CA ALA A 76 15.13 3.73 -3.53
C ALA A 76 14.69 5.17 -3.75
N HIS A 77 13.42 5.25 -4.11
CA HIS A 77 12.50 6.36 -3.95
C HIS A 77 12.37 6.80 -2.47
N LYS A 78 13.46 6.71 -1.68
CA LYS A 78 13.60 7.13 -0.28
C LYS A 78 13.33 8.63 -0.10
N TRP A 79 13.46 9.40 -1.18
CA TRP A 79 13.17 10.81 -1.23
C TRP A 79 11.84 11.14 -1.92
N GLU A 80 11.13 10.14 -2.47
CA GLU A 80 9.80 10.38 -3.03
C GLU A 80 8.74 10.22 -1.94
N THR A 81 7.88 11.23 -1.83
CA THR A 81 6.72 11.22 -0.92
C THR A 81 5.63 10.25 -1.37
N THR A 82 5.82 9.57 -2.50
CA THR A 82 4.86 8.66 -3.13
C THR A 82 5.54 7.36 -3.55
N LEU A 83 5.07 6.22 -3.04
CA LEU A 83 5.45 4.87 -3.48
C LEU A 83 4.33 4.27 -4.32
N HIS A 84 4.56 4.02 -5.61
CA HIS A 84 3.55 3.41 -6.48
C HIS A 84 4.04 2.09 -7.06
N ARG A 85 3.22 1.03 -6.96
CA ARG A 85 3.52 -0.24 -7.64
C ARG A 85 2.28 -1.05 -7.98
N ARG A 86 2.38 -1.79 -9.10
CA ARG A 86 1.42 -2.79 -9.55
C ARG A 86 2.07 -4.17 -9.62
N ARG A 87 1.46 -5.18 -8.97
CA ARG A 87 1.88 -6.59 -9.07
C ARG A 87 0.68 -7.49 -9.35
N ARG A 88 0.96 -8.64 -9.99
CA ARG A 88 -0.02 -9.68 -10.31
C ARG A 88 0.22 -10.88 -9.41
N PHE A 89 -0.86 -11.44 -8.86
CA PHE A 89 -0.83 -12.56 -7.94
C PHE A 89 -1.73 -13.68 -8.43
N GLN A 90 -1.35 -14.91 -8.09
CA GLN A 90 -2.25 -16.06 -8.19
C GLN A 90 -3.17 -16.05 -6.97
N PRO A 91 -4.47 -16.40 -7.10
CA PRO A 91 -5.42 -16.42 -5.98
C PRO A 91 -4.89 -17.19 -4.76
N LYS A 92 -4.29 -18.37 -4.98
CA LYS A 92 -3.72 -19.22 -3.92
C LYS A 92 -2.55 -18.60 -3.16
N THR A 93 -1.93 -17.55 -3.70
CA THR A 93 -0.81 -16.85 -3.06
C THR A 93 -1.25 -15.64 -2.25
N LEU A 94 -2.53 -15.23 -2.37
CA LEU A 94 -3.05 -14.00 -1.80
C LEU A 94 -4.20 -14.33 -0.83
N LYS A 95 -3.91 -14.35 0.47
CA LYS A 95 -4.89 -14.64 1.53
C LYS A 95 -4.71 -13.68 2.69
N ASP A 96 -5.72 -12.86 2.93
CA ASP A 96 -5.71 -11.81 3.96
C ASP A 96 -4.40 -11.00 3.96
N PRO A 97 -4.00 -10.41 2.83
CA PRO A 97 -2.73 -9.72 2.76
C PRO A 97 -2.78 -8.39 3.51
N VAL A 98 -1.60 -8.02 4.02
CA VAL A 98 -1.38 -6.86 4.88
C VAL A 98 -0.13 -6.12 4.41
N PHE A 99 -0.14 -4.78 4.58
CA PHE A 99 1.06 -3.96 4.52
C PHE A 99 1.40 -3.53 5.94
N ASP A 100 2.56 -3.93 6.43
CA ASP A 100 3.13 -3.38 7.66
C ASP A 100 3.90 -2.13 7.30
N VAL A 101 3.58 -1.02 7.95
CA VAL A 101 4.16 0.29 7.68
C VAL A 101 4.98 0.71 8.88
N HIS A 102 6.29 0.83 8.68
CA HIS A 102 7.22 1.30 9.69
C HIS A 102 7.77 2.66 9.30
N TYR A 103 7.53 3.66 10.14
CA TYR A 103 8.08 4.99 9.96
C TYR A 103 9.38 5.11 10.74
N GLN A 104 10.48 5.45 10.04
CA GLN A 104 11.78 5.67 10.68
C GLN A 104 12.09 7.17 10.67
N VAL A 105 12.03 7.80 11.86
CA VAL A 105 12.50 9.18 12.08
C VAL A 105 13.97 9.13 12.47
N ARG A 106 14.80 9.92 11.80
CA ARG A 106 16.20 10.12 12.19
C ARG A 106 16.36 11.55 12.70
N GLU A 107 16.30 11.72 14.01
CA GLU A 107 16.70 12.98 14.66
C GLU A 107 18.12 12.77 15.23
N SER A 108 19.11 13.46 14.66
CA SER A 108 20.47 13.58 15.22
C SER A 108 21.11 12.29 15.77
N GLY A 109 20.93 11.16 15.06
CA GLY A 109 21.59 9.88 15.39
C GLY A 109 21.00 9.11 16.58
N LYS A 110 19.85 9.51 17.15
CA LYS A 110 19.16 8.76 18.20
C LYS A 110 17.73 8.40 17.76
N PRO A 111 17.23 7.18 18.04
CA PRO A 111 15.84 6.83 17.80
C PRO A 111 14.94 7.60 18.80
N THR A 112 14.40 8.73 18.37
CA THR A 112 13.32 9.41 19.10
C THR A 112 11.98 8.77 18.72
N ALA A 113 11.03 8.68 19.66
CA ALA A 113 9.64 8.37 19.36
C ALA A 113 9.02 9.58 18.62
N GLY A 114 9.34 9.72 17.34
CA GLY A 114 8.93 10.87 16.53
C GLY A 114 7.41 10.96 16.34
N ASP A 115 6.97 12.14 15.90
CA ASP A 115 5.57 12.47 15.71
C ASP A 115 4.84 11.53 14.72
N LYS A 116 3.54 11.35 14.95
CA LYS A 116 2.66 10.53 14.09
C LYS A 116 2.68 11.07 12.66
N ILE A 117 3.08 10.24 11.69
CA ILE A 117 3.06 10.62 10.28
C ILE A 117 1.66 10.54 9.68
N ARG A 118 1.26 11.58 8.94
CA ARG A 118 0.07 11.54 8.07
C ARG A 118 0.41 10.82 6.77
N TYR A 119 -0.38 9.81 6.45
CA TYR A 119 -0.24 9.06 5.21
C TYR A 119 -1.59 8.75 4.57
N ALA A 120 -1.55 8.48 3.27
CA ALA A 120 -2.66 7.97 2.49
C ALA A 120 -2.21 6.71 1.74
N LEU A 121 -3.04 5.68 1.73
CA LEU A 121 -2.82 4.45 0.97
C LEU A 121 -4.01 4.22 0.04
N VAL A 122 -3.75 4.35 -1.27
CA VAL A 122 -4.74 4.04 -2.31
C VAL A 122 -4.47 2.64 -2.83
N ILE A 123 -5.51 1.80 -2.83
CA ILE A 123 -5.43 0.41 -3.30
C ILE A 123 -6.41 0.23 -4.44
N THR A 124 -5.92 -0.28 -5.57
CA THR A 124 -6.75 -0.74 -6.68
C THR A 124 -6.64 -2.25 -6.82
N LEU A 125 -7.78 -2.92 -6.75
CA LEU A 125 -7.88 -4.36 -6.99
C LEU A 125 -8.58 -4.63 -8.33
N ARG A 126 -7.96 -5.44 -9.18
CA ARG A 126 -8.54 -5.86 -10.45
C ARG A 126 -8.45 -7.38 -10.58
N ALA A 127 -9.61 -8.05 -10.62
CA ALA A 127 -9.73 -9.49 -10.86
C ALA A 127 -10.74 -9.75 -12.00
N PRO A 128 -10.32 -9.71 -13.29
CA PRO A 128 -11.23 -9.67 -14.43
C PRO A 128 -12.15 -10.89 -14.56
N LYS A 129 -11.72 -12.06 -14.06
CA LYS A 129 -12.52 -13.29 -14.10
C LYS A 129 -13.43 -13.45 -12.87
N THR A 130 -13.25 -12.64 -11.83
CA THR A 130 -14.09 -12.69 -10.63
C THR A 130 -15.31 -11.80 -10.80
N LYS A 131 -16.48 -12.40 -10.98
CA LYS A 131 -17.76 -11.67 -10.98
C LYS A 131 -18.09 -11.12 -9.59
N ASN A 132 -18.80 -9.99 -9.57
CA ASN A 132 -19.29 -9.31 -8.37
C ASN A 132 -18.16 -9.00 -7.35
N LEU A 133 -16.97 -8.63 -7.85
CA LEU A 133 -15.81 -8.36 -7.01
C LEU A 133 -16.08 -7.26 -5.98
N TYR A 134 -16.73 -6.19 -6.43
CA TYR A 134 -17.10 -5.05 -5.59
C TYR A 134 -18.01 -5.47 -4.44
N ASP A 135 -19.14 -6.11 -4.76
CA ASP A 135 -20.13 -6.54 -3.76
C ASP A 135 -19.53 -7.47 -2.72
N LYS A 136 -18.67 -8.41 -3.16
CA LYS A 136 -17.96 -9.34 -2.26
C LYS A 136 -16.99 -8.62 -1.31
N ILE A 137 -16.36 -7.53 -1.74
CA ILE A 137 -15.48 -6.71 -0.89
C ILE A 137 -16.31 -5.92 0.10
N VAL A 138 -17.34 -5.21 -0.36
CA VAL A 138 -18.23 -4.42 0.50
C VAL A 138 -18.87 -5.32 1.57
N GLN A 139 -19.34 -6.52 1.19
CA GLN A 139 -19.91 -7.48 2.13
C GLN A 139 -18.92 -7.95 3.20
N ARG A 140 -17.63 -8.11 2.87
CA ARG A 140 -16.60 -8.52 3.85
C ARG A 140 -16.24 -7.39 4.82
N TYR A 141 -16.20 -6.15 4.34
CA TYR A 141 -15.69 -5.00 5.10
C TYR A 141 -16.79 -3.96 5.42
N GLN A 142 -18.05 -4.38 5.60
CA GLN A 142 -19.20 -3.49 5.81
C GLN A 142 -19.00 -2.44 6.90
N THR A 143 -18.18 -2.72 7.90
CA THR A 143 -17.92 -1.83 9.05
C THR A 143 -16.60 -1.05 8.95
N GLN A 144 -15.78 -1.30 7.91
CA GLN A 144 -14.44 -0.73 7.77
C GLN A 144 -14.25 0.08 6.48
N LEU A 145 -15.07 -0.17 5.46
CA LEU A 145 -15.00 0.52 4.18
C LEU A 145 -16.31 1.26 3.93
N GLU A 146 -16.20 2.55 3.66
CA GLU A 146 -17.30 3.35 3.12
C GLU A 146 -17.23 3.35 1.60
N PRO A 147 -18.33 3.02 0.90
CA PRO A 147 -18.41 3.20 -0.55
C PRO A 147 -18.14 4.66 -0.94
N MET A 148 -17.22 4.89 -1.88
CA MET A 148 -17.12 6.21 -2.51
C MET A 148 -18.41 6.49 -3.28
N GLN A 149 -19.15 7.52 -2.87
CA GLN A 149 -20.33 7.99 -3.60
C GLN A 149 -19.87 8.80 -4.83
N PRO A 150 -20.33 8.46 -6.04
CA PRO A 150 -20.01 9.26 -7.21
C PRO A 150 -20.69 10.63 -7.09
N ILE A 151 -19.91 11.70 -7.18
CA ILE A 151 -20.45 13.06 -7.32
C ILE A 151 -20.86 13.20 -8.79
N ILE A 152 -22.13 12.95 -9.08
CA ILE A 152 -22.70 13.08 -10.42
C ILE A 152 -23.19 14.51 -10.61
N GLU A 153 -22.31 15.42 -11.03
CA GLU A 153 -22.72 16.72 -11.56
C GLU A 153 -23.07 16.56 -13.05
N VAL A 154 -24.30 16.14 -13.34
CA VAL A 154 -24.82 16.19 -14.71
C VAL A 154 -25.69 17.44 -14.86
N PRO A 155 -25.28 18.45 -15.65
CA PRO A 155 -26.17 19.54 -15.99
C PRO A 155 -27.26 19.00 -16.92
N VAL A 156 -28.47 18.82 -16.39
CA VAL A 156 -29.65 18.51 -17.18
C VAL A 156 -30.00 19.76 -17.99
N ARG A 157 -29.67 19.76 -19.29
CA ARG A 157 -30.26 20.73 -20.22
C ARG A 157 -31.68 20.26 -20.54
N LEU A 158 -32.66 20.90 -19.93
CA LEU A 158 -34.04 20.83 -20.40
C LEU A 158 -34.08 21.53 -21.76
N GLN A 159 -34.36 20.75 -22.81
CA GLN A 159 -34.61 21.28 -24.14
C GLN A 159 -36.12 21.49 -24.21
N ASP A 160 -36.56 22.72 -23.93
CA ASP A 160 -37.97 23.10 -24.13
C ASP A 160 -38.30 23.00 -25.62
N SER A 161 -39.42 22.34 -25.92
CA SER A 161 -39.96 22.08 -27.26
C SER A 161 -40.97 23.14 -27.66
#